data_AF-A0A950WYY4-F1
#
_entry.id   AF-A0A950WYY4-F1
#
_cell.length_a   1.000
_cell.length_b   1.000
_cell.length_c   1.000
_cell.angle_alpha   90.00
_cell.angle_beta   90.00
_cell.angle_gamma   90.00
#
_symmetry.space_group_name_H-M   'P 1'
#
loop_
_entity.id
_entity.type
_entity.pdbx_description
1 polymer ?
#
loop_
_entity_poly.entity_id
_entity_poly.type
_entity_poly.pdbx_seq_one_letter_code
_entity_poly.pdbx_strand_id
1 'polypeptide(L)'
;MSQSGPPAAEQRLEELETLLGRVVHDLRTPLTIISGFVDTLLSLGDEADPEQRRQMLERVQRAAERLDGLLEELVAAVVEAE
;
A
#
# COMPACT_ATOMS: atom_id res chain seq x y z
N MET A 1 -14.83 -1.76 -40.99
CA MET A 1 -13.58 -1.64 -40.21
C MET A 1 -13.67 -2.64 -39.08
N SER A 2 -13.00 -3.79 -39.21
CA SER A 2 -12.96 -4.79 -38.15
C SER A 2 -12.03 -4.28 -37.06
N GLN A 3 -12.60 -3.80 -35.94
CA GLN A 3 -11.84 -3.67 -34.71
C GLN A 3 -11.71 -5.08 -34.14
N SER A 4 -10.68 -5.82 -34.56
CA SER A 4 -10.22 -6.95 -33.77
C SER A 4 -9.67 -6.35 -32.48
N GLY A 5 -10.36 -6.58 -31.37
CA GLY A 5 -9.86 -6.21 -30.06
C GLY A 5 -8.47 -6.84 -29.82
N PRO A 6 -7.69 -6.28 -28.87
CA PRO A 6 -6.38 -6.81 -28.54
C PRO A 6 -6.48 -8.32 -28.24
N PRO A 7 -5.50 -9.14 -28.70
CA PRO A 7 -5.45 -10.55 -28.37
C PRO A 7 -5.53 -10.75 -26.85
N ALA A 8 -6.13 -11.86 -26.40
CA ALA A 8 -6.38 -12.13 -24.98
C ALA A 8 -5.14 -11.99 -24.07
N ALA A 9 -3.93 -12.20 -24.61
CA ALA A 9 -2.68 -12.00 -23.89
C ALA A 9 -2.36 -10.50 -23.63
N GLU A 10 -2.65 -9.61 -24.58
CA GLU A 10 -2.47 -8.16 -24.41
C GLU A 10 -3.48 -7.60 -23.41
N GLN A 11 -4.74 -8.03 -23.48
CA GLN A 11 -5.78 -7.69 -22.50
C GLN A 11 -5.38 -8.08 -21.07
N ARG A 12 -4.88 -9.31 -20.91
CA ARG A 12 -4.44 -9.81 -19.59
C ARG A 12 -3.24 -9.03 -19.04
N LEU A 13 -2.34 -8.60 -19.92
CA LEU A 13 -1.20 -7.75 -19.53
C LEU A 13 -1.69 -6.36 -19.07
N GLU A 14 -2.59 -5.72 -19.82
CA GLU A 14 -3.17 -4.42 -19.45
C GLU A 14 -3.93 -4.47 -18.10
N GLU A 15 -4.66 -5.56 -17.85
CA GLU A 15 -5.36 -5.82 -16.58
C GLU A 15 -4.37 -5.94 -15.41
N LEU A 16 -3.28 -6.69 -15.60
CA LEU A 16 -2.23 -6.84 -14.59
C LEU A 16 -1.51 -5.51 -14.31
N GLU A 17 -1.16 -4.75 -15.35
CA GLU A 17 -0.51 -3.44 -15.20
C GLU A 17 -1.42 -2.46 -14.44
N THR A 18 -2.71 -2.43 -14.76
CA THR A 18 -3.70 -1.59 -14.08
C THR A 18 -3.85 -1.99 -12.60
N LEU A 19 -3.94 -3.29 -12.32
CA LEU A 19 -4.03 -3.83 -10.96
C LEU A 19 -2.79 -3.46 -10.15
N LEU A 20 -1.58 -3.68 -10.70
CA LEU A 20 -0.33 -3.32 -10.04
C LEU A 20 -0.23 -1.81 -9.78
N GLY A 21 -0.64 -0.98 -10.75
CA GLY A 21 -0.68 0.48 -10.59
C GLY A 21 -1.57 0.91 -9.42
N ARG A 22 -2.77 0.31 -9.29
CA ARG A 22 -3.69 0.58 -8.18
C ARG A 22 -3.11 0.14 -6.84
N VAL A 23 -2.60 -1.09 -6.77
CA VAL A 23 -2.02 -1.65 -5.53
C VAL A 23 -0.84 -0.79 -5.06
N VAL A 24 0.07 -0.40 -5.97
CA VAL A 24 1.20 0.47 -5.63
C VAL A 24 0.72 1.82 -5.09
N HIS A 25 -0.32 2.41 -5.68
CA HIS A 25 -0.91 3.64 -5.16
C HIS A 25 -1.42 3.45 -3.74
N ASP A 26 -2.17 2.38 -3.49
CA ASP A 26 -2.78 2.10 -2.19
C ASP A 26 -1.73 1.76 -1.12
N LEU A 27 -0.62 1.12 -1.48
CA LEU A 27 0.52 0.85 -0.58
C LEU A 27 1.29 2.12 -0.20
N ARG A 28 1.38 3.13 -1.09
CA ARG A 28 2.09 4.38 -0.80
C ARG A 28 1.47 5.17 0.35
N THR A 29 0.15 5.12 0.50
CA THR A 29 -0.56 5.84 1.57
C THR A 29 -0.13 5.39 2.98
N PRO A 30 -0.28 4.12 3.38
CA PRO A 30 0.18 3.64 4.69
C PRO A 30 1.69 3.80 4.85
N LEU A 31 2.49 3.61 3.79
CA LEU A 31 3.93 3.83 3.86
C LEU A 31 4.27 5.30 4.19
N THR A 32 3.59 6.26 3.55
CA THR A 32 3.78 7.70 3.83
C THR A 32 3.43 8.03 5.28
N ILE A 33 2.36 7.42 5.80
CA ILE A 33 1.93 7.59 7.19
C ILE A 33 2.99 7.05 8.15
N ILE A 34 3.49 5.84 7.91
CA ILE A 34 4.54 5.20 8.73
C ILE A 34 5.78 6.10 8.77
N SER A 35 6.32 6.46 7.60
CA SER A 35 7.53 7.26 7.52
C SER A 35 7.35 8.63 8.18
N GLY A 36 6.24 9.33 7.93
CA GLY A 36 6.00 10.65 8.51
C GLY A 36 5.91 10.65 10.04
N PHE A 37 5.22 9.66 10.63
CA PHE A 37 5.15 9.55 12.09
C PHE A 37 6.47 9.08 12.71
N VAL A 38 7.20 8.17 12.04
CA VAL A 38 8.54 7.75 12.48
C VAL A 38 9.50 8.93 12.46
N ASP A 39 9.55 9.72 11.38
CA ASP A 39 10.38 10.91 11.28
C ASP A 39 10.05 11.94 12.37
N THR A 40 8.75 12.14 12.64
CA THR A 40 8.28 13.03 13.70
C THR A 40 8.72 12.53 15.08
N LEU A 41 8.55 11.23 15.36
CA LEU A 41 8.96 10.60 16.61
C LEU A 41 10.47 10.70 16.84
N LEU A 42 11.27 10.46 15.80
CA LEU A 42 12.73 10.60 15.85
C LEU A 42 13.16 12.06 16.04
N SER A 43 12.45 13.01 15.44
CA SER A 43 12.75 14.44 15.55
C SER A 43 12.41 15.01 16.93
N LEU A 44 11.29 14.57 17.54
CA LEU A 44 10.87 15.01 18.87
C LEU A 44 11.65 14.32 20.00
N GLY A 45 12.07 13.07 19.81
CA GLY A 45 12.78 12.31 20.83
C GLY A 45 12.02 12.27 22.16
N ASP A 46 12.68 12.68 23.25
CA ASP A 46 12.12 12.72 24.60
C ASP A 46 11.26 13.98 24.88
N GLU A 47 11.19 14.93 23.94
CA GLU A 47 10.37 16.13 24.08
C GLU A 47 8.86 15.84 23.86
N ALA A 48 8.53 14.71 23.24
CA ALA A 48 7.15 14.28 23.07
C ALA A 48 6.57 13.78 24.39
N ASP A 49 5.41 14.33 24.79
CA ASP A 49 4.64 13.79 25.90
C ASP A 49 4.34 12.29 25.67
N PRO A 50 4.40 11.43 26.71
CA PRO A 50 4.18 9.99 26.56
C PRO A 50 2.87 9.61 25.86
N GLU A 51 1.80 10.37 26.07
CA GLU A 51 0.50 10.14 25.45
C GLU A 51 0.54 10.48 23.95
N GLN A 52 1.19 11.59 23.59
CA GLN A 52 1.37 11.97 22.19
C GLN A 52 2.23 10.93 21.44
N ARG A 53 3.30 10.46 22.08
CA ARG A 53 4.15 9.37 21.55
C ARG A 53 3.35 8.10 21.31
N ARG A 54 2.51 7.70 22.27
CA ARG A 54 1.63 6.53 22.14
C ARG A 54 0.68 6.67 20.95
N GLN A 55 0.01 7.82 20.81
CA GLN A 55 -0.90 8.08 19.70
C GLN A 55 -0.22 8.01 18.33
N MET A 56 1.01 8.51 18.21
CA MET A 56 1.79 8.40 16.98
C MET A 56 2.17 6.95 16.67
N LEU A 57 2.63 6.19 17.68
CA LEU A 57 2.95 4.77 17.52
C LEU A 57 1.72 3.93 17.11
N GLU A 58 0.55 4.23 17.67
CA GLU A 58 -0.70 3.57 17.26
C GLU A 58 -1.10 3.90 15.81
N ARG A 59 -0.80 5.11 15.33
CA ARG A 59 -0.99 5.46 13.91
C ARG A 59 -0.04 4.69 13.00
N VAL A 60 1.22 4.54 13.41
CA VAL A 60 2.20 3.69 12.71
C VAL A 60 1.72 2.24 12.67
N GLN A 61 1.27 1.69 13.80
CA GLN A 61 0.77 0.32 13.89
C GLN A 61 -0.41 0.08 12.93
N ARG A 62 -1.45 0.92 12.99
CA ARG A 62 -2.61 0.78 12.09
C ARG A 62 -2.23 0.89 10.61
N ALA A 63 -1.27 1.74 10.28
CA ALA A 63 -0.79 1.87 8.91
C ALA A 63 0.00 0.62 8.47
N ALA A 64 0.79 0.03 9.36
CA ALA A 64 1.49 -1.24 9.09
C ALA A 64 0.51 -2.39 8.87
N GLU A 65 -0.52 -2.51 9.72
CA GLU A 65 -1.61 -3.50 9.56
C GLU A 65 -2.35 -3.32 8.23
N ARG A 66 -2.62 -2.06 7.81
CA ARG A 66 -3.23 -1.80 6.50
C ARG A 66 -2.31 -2.20 5.35
N LEU A 67 -1.01 -1.92 5.47
CA LEU A 67 -0.01 -2.30 4.47
C LEU A 67 0.04 -3.82 4.31
N ASP A 68 0.02 -4.56 5.42
CA ASP A 68 0.02 -6.02 5.45
C ASP A 68 -1.22 -6.59 4.73
N GLY A 69 -2.41 -6.08 5.05
CA GLY A 69 -3.64 -6.50 4.35
C GLY A 69 -3.64 -6.21 2.85
N LEU A 70 -3.05 -5.08 2.41
CA LEU A 70 -2.87 -4.80 0.98
C LEU A 70 -1.93 -5.79 0.28
N LEU A 71 -0.89 -6.25 0.98
CA LEU A 71 0.02 -7.27 0.48
C LEU A 71 -0.69 -8.63 0.38
N GLU A 72 -1.50 -9.00 1.37
CA GLU A 72 -2.34 -10.20 1.31
C GLU A 72 -3.32 -10.16 0.13
N GLU A 73 -4.01 -9.03 -0.08
CA GLU A 73 -4.90 -8.81 -1.22
C GLU A 73 -4.15 -8.98 -2.57
N LEU A 74 -2.93 -8.46 -2.67
CA LEU A 74 -2.09 -8.61 -3.86
C LEU A 74 -1.69 -10.07 -4.11
N VAL A 75 -1.23 -10.76 -3.08
CA VAL A 75 -0.82 -12.17 -3.19
C VAL A 75 -2.01 -13.03 -3.63
N ALA A 76 -3.19 -12.82 -3.04
CA ALA A 76 -4.41 -13.52 -3.45
C ALA A 76 -4.73 -13.27 -4.94
N ALA A 77 -4.67 -12.02 -5.40
CA ALA A 77 -4.94 -11.67 -6.79
C ALA A 77 -3.95 -12.29 -7.79
N VAL A 78 -2.69 -12.50 -7.39
CA VAL A 78 -1.67 -13.11 -8.26
C VAL A 78 -1.75 -14.64 -8.24
N VAL A 79 -2.09 -15.25 -7.10
CA VAL A 79 -2.18 -16.72 -6.95
C VAL A 79 -3.49 -17.27 -7.54
N GLU A 80 -4.61 -16.55 -7.45
CA GLU A 80 -5.87 -16.97 -8.10
C GLU A 80 -5.82 -16.89 -9.63
N ALA A 81 -4.75 -16.33 -10.21
CA ALA A 81 -4.57 -16.21 -11.66
C ALA A 81 -3.95 -17.46 -12.32
N GLU A 82 -3.68 -18.54 -11.58
CA GLU A 82 -3.17 -19.82 -12.11
C GLU A 82 -4.27 -20.82 -12.49
#